data_AF-A0A7J7NIW7-F1
#
_entry.id   AF-A0A7J7NIW7-F1
#
_cell.length_a   1.000
_cell.length_b   1.000
_cell.length_c   1.000
_cell.angle_alpha   90.00
_cell.angle_beta   90.00
_cell.angle_gamma   90.00
#
_symmetry.space_group_name_H-M   'P 1'
#
loop_
_entity.id
_entity.type
_entity.pdbx_description
1 polymer ?
#
loop_
_entity_poly.entity_id
_entity_poly.type
_entity_poly.pdbx_seq_one_letter_code
_entity_poly.pdbx_strand_id
1 'polypeptide(L)' 'MKSLVFRGNGCTVFDSKGDIVYRIDNYEHKCNEEVYLMDLQGKVVVSILKRVSIIFFYLHAMLS' A
#
# COMPACT_ATOMS: atom_id res chain seq x y z
N MET A 1 14.63 -18.86 -13.44
CA MET A 1 14.62 -17.47 -12.95
C MET A 1 13.17 -17.03 -12.81
N LYS A 2 12.67 -16.81 -11.60
CA LYS A 2 11.36 -16.17 -11.40
C LYS A 2 11.60 -14.67 -11.58
N SER A 3 11.10 -14.08 -12.67
CA SER A 3 11.13 -12.63 -12.80
C SER A 3 10.26 -12.06 -11.68
N LEU A 4 10.85 -11.23 -10.83
CA LEU A 4 10.14 -10.45 -9.83
C LEU A 4 9.42 -9.30 -10.55
N VAL A 5 8.43 -9.63 -11.39
CA VAL A 5 7.55 -8.63 -11.99
C VAL A 5 6.61 -8.19 -10.89
N PHE A 6 7.05 -7.20 -10.11
CA PHE A 6 6.28 -6.58 -9.06
C PHE A 6 5.19 -5.71 -9.71
N ARG A 7 4.05 -6.30 -10.11
CA ARG A 7 2.86 -5.58 -10.60
C ARG A 7 2.05 -4.98 -9.45
N GLY A 8 2.73 -4.45 -8.43
CA GLY A 8 2.13 -3.81 -7.26
C GLY A 8 2.14 -2.29 -7.39
N ASN A 9 1.15 -1.61 -6.80
CA ASN A 9 1.18 -0.17 -6.59
C ASN A 9 2.02 0.11 -5.33
N GLY A 10 3.35 0.02 -5.46
CA GLY A 10 4.29 0.22 -4.37
C GLY A 10 5.23 1.41 -4.60
N CYS A 11 5.88 1.87 -3.53
CA CYS A 11 6.97 2.84 -3.59
C CYS A 11 8.09 2.51 -2.60
N THR A 12 9.25 3.12 -2.79
CA THR A 12 10.43 2.92 -1.96
C THR A 12 10.78 4.21 -1.24
N VAL A 13 11.06 4.14 0.05
CA VAL A 13 11.46 5.29 0.87
C VAL A 13 12.98 5.32 0.96
N PHE A 14 13.55 6.48 0.64
CA PHE A 14 14.98 6.76 0.71
C PHE A 14 15.26 7.74 1.85
N ASP A 15 16.40 7.58 2.52
CA ASP A 15 16.91 8.58 3.44
C ASP A 15 17.62 9.74 2.70
N SER A 16 18.18 10.69 3.45
CA SER A 16 18.90 11.83 2.88
C SER A 16 20.22 11.47 2.17
N LYS A 17 20.73 10.25 2.36
CA LYS A 17 21.92 9.73 1.70
C LYS A 17 21.59 8.95 0.43
N GLY A 18 20.31 8.66 0.19
CA GLY A 18 19.84 7.84 -0.92
C GLY A 18 19.82 6.35 -0.60
N ASP A 19 19.93 5.96 0.67
CA ASP A 19 19.82 4.57 1.09
C ASP A 19 18.33 4.19 1.22
N ILE A 20 17.99 2.98 0.78
CA ILE A 20 16.63 2.46 0.95
C ILE A 20 16.43 2.12 2.43
N VAL A 21 15.40 2.70 3.03
CA VAL A 21 15.07 2.45 4.44
C VAL A 21 13.80 1.64 4.59
N TYR A 22 12.83 1.82 3.68
CA TYR A 22 11.58 1.07 3.71
C TYR A 22 11.03 0.81 2.31
N ARG A 23 10.22 -0.25 2.23
CA ARG A 23 9.37 -0.55 1.09
C ARG A 23 7.92 -0.35 1.51
N ILE A 24 7.16 0.36 0.68
CA ILE A 24 5.74 0.55 0.85
C ILE A 24 5.05 -0.21 -0.27
N ASP A 25 4.19 -1.15 0.09
CA ASP A 25 3.51 -1.95 -0.92
C ASP A 25 2.12 -2.38 -0.48
N ASN A 26 1.29 -2.71 -1.47
CA ASN A 26 0.01 -3.35 -1.26
C ASN A 26 0.12 -4.76 -1.86
N TYR A 27 0.49 -5.72 -1.00
CA TYR A 27 0.56 -7.12 -1.34
C TYR A 27 -0.86 -7.59 -1.72
N GLU A 28 -1.09 -7.67 -3.02
CA GLU A 28 -2.21 -8.36 -3.67
C GLU A 28 -3.60 -7.97 -3.17
N HIS A 29 -4.13 -6.84 -3.67
CA HIS A 29 -5.43 -6.75 -4.36
C HIS A 29 -5.70 -5.28 -4.71
N LYS A 30 -6.09 -5.00 -5.96
CA LYS A 30 -6.36 -3.62 -6.47
C LYS A 30 -7.43 -2.83 -5.69
N CYS A 31 -8.15 -3.46 -4.76
CA CYS A 31 -9.19 -2.85 -3.92
C CYS A 31 -8.90 -2.96 -2.42
N ASN A 32 -7.72 -3.41 -1.98
CA ASN A 32 -7.45 -3.45 -0.55
C ASN A 32 -7.16 -2.04 -0.01
N GLU A 33 -7.83 -1.71 1.08
CA GLU A 33 -7.63 -0.48 1.84
C GLU A 33 -6.30 -0.50 2.61
N GLU A 34 -5.60 -1.62 2.66
CA GLU A 34 -4.36 -1.79 3.42
C GLU A 34 -3.09 -1.55 2.59
N VAL A 35 -2.16 -0.83 3.19
CA VAL A 35 -0.82 -0.60 2.67
C VAL A 35 0.19 -0.98 3.74
N TYR A 36 1.24 -1.70 3.37
CA TYR A 36 2.26 -2.20 4.29
C TYR A 36 3.55 -1.43 4.13
N LEU A 37 4.05 -0.87 5.24
CA LEU A 37 5.41 -0.37 5.38
C LEU A 37 6.28 -1.52 5.88
N MET A 38 7.33 -1.85 5.15
CA MET A 38 8.21 -2.97 5.44
C MET A 38 9.66 -2.54 5.47
N ASP A 39 10.45 -3.24 6.28
CA ASP A 39 11.90 -3.16 6.20
C ASP A 39 12.44 -3.83 4.93
N LEU A 40 13.76 -3.77 4.76
CA LEU A 40 14.46 -4.34 3.60
C LEU A 40 14.37 -5.87 3.52
N GLN A 41 14.12 -6.55 4.65
CA GLN A 41 13.96 -8.00 4.70
C GLN A 41 12.52 -8.43 4.36
N GLY A 42 11.62 -7.46 4.16
CA GLY A 42 10.21 -7.71 3.87
C GLY A 42 9.36 -7.94 5.12
N LYS A 43 9.87 -7.61 6.30
CA LYS A 43 9.06 -7.66 7.54
C LYS A 43 8.19 -6.41 7.60
N VAL A 44 6.89 -6.62 7.82
CA VAL A 44 5.94 -5.53 8.06
C VAL A 44 6.28 -4.82 9.37
N VAL A 45 6.54 -3.52 9.28
CA VAL A 45 6.78 -2.62 10.40
C VAL A 45 5.48 -1.94 10.80
N VAL A 46 4.70 -1.51 9.81
CA VAL A 46 3.40 -0.83 10.00
C VAL A 46 2.42 -1.27 8.91
N SER A 47 1.16 -1.46 9.30
CA SER A 47 0.03 -1.59 8.38
C SER A 47 -0.83 -0.33 8.44
N ILE A 48 -1.12 0.26 7.29
CA ILE A 48 -1.92 1.49 7.15
C ILE A 48 -3.23 1.11 6.49
N LEU A 49 -4.35 1.29 7.19
CA LEU A 49 -5.69 1.04 6.67
C LEU A 49 -6.34 2.36 6.20
N LYS A 50 -6.65 2.45 4.92
CA LYS A 50 -7.40 3.54 4.30
C LYS A 50 -8.88 3.36 4.63
N ARG A 51 -9.34 3.97 5.71
CA ARG A 51 -10.76 3.97 6.05
C ARG A 51 -11.56 4.79 5.04
N VAL A 52 -12.33 4.13 4.18
CA VAL A 52 -13.31 4.83 3.34
C VAL A 52 -14.59 5.05 4.14
N SER A 53 -15.05 6.30 4.24
CA SER A 53 -16.32 6.59 4.89
C SER A 53 -17.46 5.98 4.07
N ILE A 54 -18.04 4.89 4.58
CA ILE A 54 -19.27 4.26 4.06
C ILE A 54 -20.41 5.27 3.86
N ILE A 55 -20.46 6.36 4.64
CA ILE A 55 -21.43 7.45 4.46
C ILE A 55 -21.36 8.03 3.05
N PHE A 56 -20.16 8.19 2.48
CA PHE A 56 -19.99 8.75 1.14
C PHE A 56 -20.58 7.83 0.06
N PHE A 57 -20.44 6.51 0.22
CA PHE A 57 -21.04 5.53 -0.69
C PHE A 57 -22.57 5.50 -0.58
N TYR A 58 -23.12 5.51 0.63
CA TYR A 58 -24.56 5.57 0.84
C TYR A 58 -25.18 6.85 0.28
N LEU A 59 -24.54 8.01 0.46
CA LEU A 59 -25.03 9.27 -0.07
C LEU A 59 -25.09 9.27 -1.61
N HIS A 60 -24.05 8.73 -2.26
CA HIS A 60 -24.02 8.62 -3.72
C HIS A 60 -25.06 7.62 -4.25
N ALA A 61 -25.25 6.49 -3.56
CA ALA A 61 -26.23 5.47 -3.94
C ALA A 61 -27.69 5.95 -3.79
N MET A 62 -27.97 6.87 -2.87
CA MET A 62 -29.31 7.46 -2.71
C MET A 62 -29.59 8.63 -3.66
N LEU A 63 -28.57 9.23 -4.27
CA LEU A 63 -28.68 10.35 -5.19
C LEU A 63 -28.61 9.95 -6.68
N SER A 64 -28.44 8.64 -6.97
CA SER A 64 -28.48 8.05 -8.31
C SER A 64 -29.74 7.23 -8.49
#